data_AF-A0A7S0HF28-F1
#
_entry.id   AF-A0A7S0HF28-F1
#
_cell.length_a   1.000
_cell.length_b   1.000
_cell.length_c   1.000
_cell.angle_alpha   90.00
_cell.angle_beta   90.00
_cell.angle_gamma   90.00
#
_symmetry.space_group_name_H-M   'P 1'
#
loop_
_entity.id
_entity.type
_entity.pdbx_description
1 polymer ?
#
loop_
_entity_poly.entity_id
_entity_poly.type
_entity_poly.pdbx_seq_one_letter_code
_entity_poly.pdbx_strand_id
1 'polypeptide(L)'
;DSLGAVWSIAHAFSECSGAQDHQIRFLTKAIKWSKGMRESKSVGDTLLHQYIAEAYLEMDNLPLAHMHFACGNDPKRFGAVLRTLSSQCRAEEQDLIWARAILQSLCASNLELAVGLLDDSKQTEAGSANVQNVWESRAVATATFNFLRFLILACQKKSLKLFNKLTYEYEEIIQRDPLFGDYVEK
;
A
#
# COMPACT_ATOMS: atom_id res chain seq x y z
N ASP A 1 28.78 -3.51 -0.83
CA ASP A 1 27.73 -4.23 -0.09
C ASP A 1 26.43 -4.15 -0.93
N SER A 2 25.36 -4.84 -0.53
CA SER A 2 24.06 -4.77 -1.23
C SER A 2 23.37 -3.42 -1.05
N LEU A 3 23.49 -2.82 0.13
CA LEU A 3 22.90 -1.52 0.49
C LEU A 3 23.42 -0.36 -0.39
N GLY A 4 24.74 -0.25 -0.60
CA GLY A 4 25.32 0.78 -1.45
C GLY A 4 24.90 0.64 -2.92
N ALA A 5 24.68 -0.58 -3.39
CA ALA A 5 24.16 -0.83 -4.74
C ALA A 5 22.70 -0.40 -4.89
N VAL A 6 21.84 -0.69 -3.89
CA VAL A 6 20.43 -0.27 -3.88
C VAL A 6 20.30 1.25 -3.90
N TRP A 7 21.08 1.96 -3.06
CA TRP A 7 21.08 3.42 -3.06
C TRP A 7 21.57 4.01 -4.38
N SER A 8 22.66 3.47 -4.94
CA SER A 8 23.21 3.95 -6.22
C SER A 8 22.23 3.80 -7.38
N ILE A 9 21.47 2.70 -7.41
CA ILE A 9 20.42 2.46 -8.42
C ILE A 9 19.28 3.46 -8.28
N ALA A 10 18.81 3.70 -7.06
CA ALA A 10 17.75 4.66 -6.80
C ALA A 10 18.16 6.09 -7.14
N HIS A 11 19.38 6.48 -6.78
CA HIS A 11 19.92 7.79 -7.11
C HIS A 11 20.06 7.97 -8.62
N ALA A 12 20.60 6.98 -9.33
CA ALA A 12 20.66 6.99 -10.79
C ALA A 12 19.27 7.09 -11.45
N PHE A 13 18.22 6.53 -10.83
CA PHE A 13 16.84 6.73 -11.28
C PHE A 13 16.38 8.18 -11.09
N SER A 14 16.61 8.79 -9.93
CA SER A 14 16.23 10.18 -9.65
C SER A 14 16.89 11.19 -10.59
N GLU A 15 18.13 10.91 -11.05
CA GLU A 15 18.86 11.76 -11.99
C GLU A 15 18.50 11.50 -13.46
N CYS A 16 17.77 10.41 -13.74
CA CYS A 16 17.46 9.99 -15.10
C CYS A 16 16.41 10.94 -15.72
N SER A 17 16.84 12.06 -16.29
CA SER A 17 16.00 13.04 -17.01
C SER A 17 15.76 12.65 -18.48
N GLY A 18 15.53 11.36 -18.74
CA GLY A 18 15.37 10.80 -20.09
C GLY A 18 13.92 10.50 -20.49
N ALA A 19 13.72 10.10 -21.75
CA ALA A 19 12.43 9.60 -22.23
C ALA A 19 11.89 8.47 -21.33
N GLN A 20 10.58 8.51 -21.04
CA GLN A 20 9.87 7.63 -20.10
C GLN A 20 10.20 6.12 -20.29
N ASP A 21 10.42 5.69 -21.53
CA ASP A 21 10.75 4.30 -21.87
C ASP A 21 12.11 3.84 -21.30
N HIS A 22 13.10 4.73 -21.20
CA HIS A 22 14.41 4.39 -20.63
C HIS A 22 14.33 4.21 -19.11
N GLN A 23 13.58 5.08 -18.44
CA GLN A 23 13.31 4.98 -17.00
C GLN A 23 12.60 3.66 -16.66
N ILE A 24 11.54 3.32 -17.39
CA ILE A 24 10.79 2.07 -17.18
C ILE A 24 11.69 0.84 -17.41
N ARG A 25 12.50 0.83 -18.47
CA ARG A 25 13.43 -0.27 -18.76
C ARG A 25 14.52 -0.40 -17.69
N PHE A 26 15.05 0.72 -17.18
CA PHE A 26 16.03 0.73 -16.11
C PHE A 26 15.43 0.14 -14.82
N LEU A 27 14.29 0.64 -14.38
CA LEU A 27 13.60 0.17 -13.17
C LEU A 27 13.22 -1.31 -13.26
N THR A 28 12.70 -1.75 -14.42
CA THR A 28 12.35 -3.16 -14.64
C THR A 28 13.57 -4.06 -14.47
N LYS A 29 14.72 -3.66 -15.02
CA LYS A 29 15.99 -4.40 -14.86
C LYS A 29 16.48 -4.37 -13.42
N ALA A 30 16.42 -3.22 -12.75
CA ALA A 30 16.84 -3.06 -11.37
C ALA A 30 16.02 -3.95 -10.41
N ILE A 31 14.70 -3.96 -10.54
CA ILE A 31 13.80 -4.80 -9.74
C ILE A 31 14.02 -6.28 -10.06
N LYS A 32 14.16 -6.64 -11.34
CA LYS A 32 14.45 -8.03 -11.73
C LYS A 32 15.78 -8.51 -11.15
N TRP A 33 16.81 -7.67 -11.16
CA TRP A 33 18.09 -7.95 -10.53
C TRP A 33 17.93 -8.14 -9.02
N SER A 34 17.17 -7.27 -8.35
CA SER A 34 17.00 -7.34 -6.90
C SER A 34 16.27 -8.61 -6.47
N LYS A 35 15.29 -9.11 -7.25
CA LYS A 35 14.65 -10.43 -7.03
C LYS A 35 15.63 -11.61 -7.03
N GLY A 36 16.75 -11.49 -7.74
CA GLY A 36 17.80 -12.51 -7.79
C GLY A 36 18.71 -12.53 -6.55
N MET A 37 18.56 -11.56 -5.64
CA MET A 37 19.32 -11.51 -4.39
C MET A 37 18.71 -12.45 -3.34
N ARG A 38 19.57 -13.10 -2.54
CA ARG A 38 19.19 -14.16 -1.59
C ARG A 38 18.15 -13.75 -0.53
N GLU A 39 17.97 -12.46 -0.29
CA GLU A 39 17.08 -11.89 0.75
C GLU A 39 15.82 -11.21 0.19
N SER A 40 15.61 -11.27 -1.14
CA SER A 40 14.55 -10.52 -1.80
C SER A 40 13.20 -11.25 -1.80
N LYS A 41 12.11 -10.50 -1.59
CA LYS A 41 10.73 -11.02 -1.74
C LYS A 41 10.42 -11.28 -3.23
N SER A 42 9.33 -11.98 -3.52
CA SER A 42 8.86 -12.21 -4.90
C SER A 42 8.66 -10.91 -5.71
N VAL A 43 8.47 -9.79 -5.01
CA VAL A 43 8.32 -8.44 -5.59
C VAL A 43 9.64 -7.74 -5.88
N GLY A 44 10.74 -8.11 -5.23
CA GLY A 44 12.02 -7.40 -5.29
C GLY A 44 12.48 -6.93 -3.91
N ASP A 45 13.64 -6.26 -3.88
CA ASP A 45 14.18 -5.64 -2.67
C ASP A 45 13.28 -4.49 -2.18
N THR A 46 12.86 -4.55 -0.91
CA THR A 46 11.89 -3.60 -0.36
C THR A 46 12.47 -2.19 -0.20
N LEU A 47 13.78 -2.06 0.04
CA LEU A 47 14.44 -0.76 0.16
C LEU A 47 14.57 -0.09 -1.21
N LEU A 48 14.85 -0.86 -2.26
CA LEU A 48 14.79 -0.38 -3.64
C LEU A 48 13.38 0.13 -3.99
N HIS A 49 12.34 -0.62 -3.64
CA HIS A 49 10.96 -0.17 -3.81
C HIS A 49 10.68 1.13 -3.05
N GLN A 50 11.16 1.27 -1.82
CA GLN A 50 11.01 2.49 -1.03
C GLN A 50 11.62 3.70 -1.75
N TYR A 51 12.86 3.60 -2.22
CA TYR A 51 13.48 4.73 -2.92
C TYR A 51 12.84 5.07 -4.25
N ILE A 52 12.39 4.07 -5.02
CA ILE A 52 11.65 4.31 -6.26
C ILE A 52 10.32 5.03 -5.95
N ALA A 53 9.66 4.66 -4.86
CA ALA A 53 8.44 5.31 -4.43
C ALA A 53 8.65 6.79 -4.09
N GLU A 54 9.72 7.12 -3.35
CA GLU A 54 10.10 8.52 -3.05
C GLU A 54 10.40 9.32 -4.32
N ALA A 55 11.17 8.74 -5.25
CA ALA A 55 11.49 9.42 -6.50
C ALA A 55 10.22 9.70 -7.34
N TYR A 56 9.28 8.75 -7.42
CA TYR A 56 7.99 9.01 -8.09
C TYR A 56 7.14 10.05 -7.35
N LEU A 57 7.23 10.12 -6.02
CA LEU A 57 6.55 11.14 -5.23
C LEU A 57 7.12 12.54 -5.52
N GLU A 58 8.44 12.68 -5.62
CA GLU A 58 9.12 13.92 -6.02
C GLU A 58 8.76 14.36 -7.45
N MET A 59 8.47 13.39 -8.33
CA MET A 59 8.01 13.61 -9.71
C MET A 59 6.49 13.87 -9.83
N ASP A 60 5.77 13.99 -8.71
CA ASP A 60 4.31 14.14 -8.65
C ASP A 60 3.53 12.98 -9.33
N ASN A 61 4.13 11.79 -9.36
CA ASN A 61 3.53 10.58 -9.92
C ASN A 61 2.99 9.67 -8.80
N LEU A 62 1.91 10.10 -8.16
CA LEU A 62 1.27 9.39 -7.06
C LEU A 62 0.87 7.95 -7.38
N PRO A 63 0.28 7.62 -8.56
CA PRO A 63 -0.10 6.24 -8.86
C PRO A 63 1.09 5.27 -8.85
N LEU A 64 2.22 5.66 -9.45
CA LEU A 64 3.42 4.82 -9.45
C LEU A 64 4.08 4.80 -8.07
N ALA A 65 4.16 5.95 -7.38
CA ALA A 65 4.67 6.01 -6.02
C ALA A 65 3.92 5.04 -5.10
N HIS A 66 2.58 5.04 -5.15
CA HIS A 66 1.73 4.17 -4.33
C HIS A 66 2.00 2.67 -4.56
N MET A 67 2.14 2.26 -5.82
CA MET A 67 2.45 0.87 -6.18
C MET A 67 3.82 0.43 -5.63
N HIS A 68 4.81 1.31 -5.65
CA HIS A 68 6.13 1.02 -5.10
C HIS A 68 6.15 1.05 -3.57
N PHE A 69 5.43 1.98 -2.93
CA PHE A 69 5.30 2.02 -1.47
C PHE A 69 4.67 0.73 -0.92
N ALA A 70 3.67 0.14 -1.58
CA ALA A 70 3.06 -1.13 -1.16
C ALA A 70 4.07 -2.32 -1.12
N CYS A 71 5.18 -2.21 -1.86
CA CYS A 71 6.29 -3.16 -1.86
C CYS A 71 7.46 -2.73 -0.97
N GLY A 72 7.37 -1.55 -0.33
CA GLY A 72 8.41 -0.94 0.51
C GLY A 72 8.49 -1.54 1.92
N ASN A 73 9.26 -0.89 2.80
CA ASN A 73 9.47 -1.34 4.18
C ASN A 73 9.26 -0.24 5.24
N ASP A 74 8.78 0.94 4.84
CA ASP A 74 8.53 2.05 5.78
C ASP A 74 7.02 2.38 5.89
N PRO A 75 6.29 1.69 6.80
CA PRO A 75 4.87 1.97 7.02
C PRO A 75 4.60 3.39 7.51
N LYS A 76 5.53 4.01 8.24
CA LYS A 76 5.33 5.37 8.77
C LYS A 76 5.40 6.41 7.66
N ARG A 77 6.39 6.27 6.77
CA ARG A 77 6.54 7.15 5.62
C ARG A 77 5.38 6.97 4.65
N PHE A 78 5.01 5.73 4.33
CA PHE A 78 3.85 5.48 3.46
C PHE A 78 2.56 5.99 4.10
N GLY A 79 2.33 5.74 5.40
CA GLY A 79 1.18 6.27 6.13
C GLY A 79 1.14 7.81 6.17
N ALA A 80 2.28 8.50 6.18
CA ALA A 80 2.32 9.96 6.04
C ALA A 80 1.84 10.44 4.66
N VAL A 81 2.22 9.73 3.60
CA VAL A 81 1.72 9.99 2.23
C VAL A 81 0.21 9.73 2.16
N LEU A 82 -0.27 8.62 2.74
CA LEU A 82 -1.69 8.27 2.77
C LEU A 82 -2.53 9.26 3.57
N ARG A 83 -2.00 9.81 4.68
CA ARG A 83 -2.67 10.91 5.42
C ARG A 83 -2.87 12.14 4.54
N THR A 84 -1.81 12.57 3.86
CA THR A 84 -1.89 13.72 2.95
C THR A 84 -2.92 13.45 1.84
N LEU A 85 -2.85 12.28 1.19
CA LEU A 85 -3.77 11.92 0.12
C LEU A 85 -5.23 11.82 0.61
N SER A 86 -5.46 11.10 1.71
CA SER A 86 -6.80 10.92 2.27
C SER A 86 -7.42 12.24 2.74
N SER A 87 -6.64 13.19 3.25
CA SER A 87 -7.15 14.52 3.64
C SER A 87 -7.65 15.37 2.47
N GLN A 88 -7.27 15.03 1.23
CA GLN A 88 -7.76 15.66 0.01
C GLN A 88 -9.02 14.99 -0.54
N CYS A 89 -9.37 13.79 -0.06
CA CYS A 89 -10.55 13.04 -0.46
C CYS A 89 -11.78 13.43 0.37
N ARG A 90 -12.98 13.11 -0.15
CA ARG A 90 -14.22 13.22 0.61
C ARG A 90 -14.18 12.28 1.81
N ALA A 91 -14.88 12.64 2.89
CA ALA A 91 -14.86 11.89 4.15
C ALA A 91 -15.19 10.39 3.96
N GLU A 92 -16.14 10.10 3.08
CA GLU A 92 -16.60 8.76 2.72
C GLU A 92 -15.63 7.96 1.81
N GLU A 93 -14.59 8.59 1.29
CA GLU A 93 -13.56 7.97 0.44
C GLU A 93 -12.20 7.84 1.17
N GLN A 94 -12.04 8.48 2.33
CA GLN A 94 -10.74 8.50 3.03
C GLN A 94 -10.31 7.09 3.44
N ASP A 95 -11.23 6.26 3.89
CA ASP A 95 -10.96 4.89 4.29
C ASP A 95 -10.56 4.00 3.10
N LEU A 96 -11.07 4.29 1.90
CA LEU A 96 -10.73 3.58 0.66
C LEU A 96 -9.25 3.75 0.29
N ILE A 97 -8.67 4.94 0.52
CA ILE A 97 -7.24 5.20 0.28
C ILE A 97 -6.37 4.27 1.13
N TRP A 98 -6.69 4.13 2.42
CA TRP A 98 -5.99 3.23 3.32
C TRP A 98 -6.23 1.76 2.98
N ALA A 99 -7.48 1.40 2.69
CA ALA A 99 -7.84 0.03 2.34
C ALA A 99 -7.11 -0.45 1.08
N ARG A 100 -7.01 0.40 0.05
CA ARG A 100 -6.27 0.11 -1.17
C ARG A 100 -4.79 -0.16 -0.88
N ALA A 101 -4.15 0.68 -0.08
CA ALA A 101 -2.74 0.51 0.31
C ALA A 101 -2.50 -0.77 1.10
N ILE A 102 -3.38 -1.09 2.06
CA ILE A 102 -3.28 -2.30 2.88
C ILE A 102 -3.47 -3.55 2.03
N LEU A 103 -4.50 -3.59 1.18
CA LEU A 103 -4.77 -4.72 0.29
C LEU A 103 -3.62 -4.95 -0.70
N GLN A 104 -3.11 -3.90 -1.34
CA GLN A 104 -1.95 -4.01 -2.23
C GLN A 104 -0.70 -4.53 -1.50
N SER A 105 -0.49 -4.11 -0.25
CA SER A 105 0.62 -4.62 0.58
C SER A 105 0.46 -6.11 0.86
N LEU A 106 -0.77 -6.59 1.12
CA LEU A 106 -1.06 -8.01 1.27
C LEU A 106 -0.79 -8.79 -0.03
N CYS A 107 -1.23 -8.28 -1.18
CA CYS A 107 -0.94 -8.88 -2.49
C CYS A 107 0.58 -8.93 -2.80
N ALA A 108 1.36 -7.99 -2.24
CA ALA A 108 2.83 -7.97 -2.33
C ALA A 108 3.50 -8.92 -1.32
N SER A 109 2.72 -9.75 -0.60
CA SER A 109 3.20 -10.59 0.51
C SER A 109 3.92 -9.76 1.60
N ASN A 110 3.49 -8.52 1.79
CA ASN A 110 4.10 -7.56 2.68
C ASN A 110 3.25 -7.33 3.94
N LEU A 111 3.13 -8.40 4.73
CA LEU A 111 2.28 -8.44 5.92
C LEU A 111 2.70 -7.42 6.98
N GLU A 112 4.00 -7.17 7.14
CA GLU A 112 4.54 -6.19 8.08
C GLU A 112 4.09 -4.77 7.73
N LEU A 113 4.21 -4.39 6.44
CA LEU A 113 3.72 -3.10 5.96
C LEU A 113 2.21 -2.97 6.13
N ALA A 114 1.43 -4.01 5.76
CA ALA A 114 -0.02 -4.01 5.92
C ALA A 114 -0.47 -3.80 7.38
N VAL A 115 0.20 -4.47 8.34
CA VAL A 115 -0.05 -4.28 9.77
C VAL A 115 0.30 -2.86 10.21
N GLY A 116 1.48 -2.36 9.83
CA GLY A 116 1.93 -1.02 10.18
C GLY A 116 0.99 0.08 9.66
N LEU A 117 0.48 -0.07 8.43
CA LEU A 117 -0.48 0.85 7.85
C LEU A 117 -1.84 0.82 8.56
N LEU A 118 -2.32 -0.37 8.96
CA LEU A 118 -3.55 -0.50 9.75
C LEU A 118 -3.40 0.16 11.14
N ASP A 119 -2.21 0.08 11.74
CA ASP A 119 -1.96 0.76 13.01
C ASP A 119 -1.84 2.28 12.85
N ASP A 120 -1.26 2.75 11.76
CA ASP A 120 -1.12 4.17 11.47
C ASP A 120 -2.48 4.82 11.10
N SER A 121 -3.37 4.08 10.44
CA SER A 121 -4.70 4.58 10.05
C SER A 121 -5.58 4.95 11.25
N LYS A 122 -5.40 4.28 12.40
CA LYS A 122 -6.12 4.57 13.67
C LYS A 122 -5.87 5.98 14.19
N GLN A 123 -4.71 6.57 13.90
CA GLN A 123 -4.39 7.94 14.31
C GLN A 123 -5.24 8.96 13.55
N THR A 124 -5.66 8.62 12.33
CA THR A 124 -6.52 9.45 11.48
C THR A 124 -7.97 9.48 11.98
N GLU A 125 -8.45 8.39 12.57
CA GLU A 125 -9.82 8.28 13.10
C GLU A 125 -10.08 9.17 14.34
N ALA A 126 -9.05 9.47 15.12
CA ALA A 126 -9.17 10.25 16.35
C ALA A 126 -9.34 11.77 16.13
N GLY A 127 -9.00 12.28 14.94
CA GLY A 127 -8.96 13.73 14.66
C GLY A 127 -10.19 14.33 13.97
N SER A 128 -11.10 13.52 13.43
CA SER A 128 -12.23 13.99 12.63
C SER A 128 -13.52 14.02 13.47
N ALA A 129 -13.79 15.15 14.11
CA ALA A 129 -14.96 15.37 14.96
C ALA A 129 -15.67 16.69 14.60
N ASN A 130 -16.39 16.71 13.46
CA ASN A 130 -17.60 17.54 13.33
C ASN A 130 -18.45 17.11 12.12
N VAL A 131 -19.77 17.28 12.22
CA VAL A 131 -20.84 17.11 11.20
C VAL A 131 -21.65 15.79 11.26
N GLN A 132 -22.98 15.94 11.21
CA GLN A 132 -24.05 14.93 11.38
C GLN A 132 -23.95 13.69 10.45
N ASN A 133 -23.30 13.80 9.29
CA ASN A 133 -23.08 12.69 8.34
C ASN A 133 -21.87 11.80 8.69
N VAL A 134 -21.12 12.16 9.73
CA VAL A 134 -19.96 11.38 10.20
C VAL A 134 -20.38 10.02 10.72
N TRP A 135 -21.60 9.83 11.23
CA TRP A 135 -21.99 8.55 11.82
C TRP A 135 -21.98 7.39 10.80
N GLU A 136 -22.57 7.57 9.63
CA GLU A 136 -22.62 6.53 8.58
C GLU A 136 -21.23 6.36 7.95
N SER A 137 -20.55 7.46 7.62
CA SER A 137 -19.18 7.44 7.11
C SER A 137 -18.20 6.78 8.10
N ARG A 138 -18.35 7.05 9.40
CA ARG A 138 -17.55 6.42 10.46
C ARG A 138 -17.94 4.96 10.66
N ALA A 139 -19.21 4.60 10.59
CA ALA A 139 -19.66 3.21 10.70
C ALA A 139 -19.12 2.37 9.53
N VAL A 140 -19.19 2.90 8.31
CA VAL A 140 -18.63 2.28 7.10
C VAL A 140 -17.10 2.23 7.17
N ALA A 141 -16.42 3.30 7.56
CA ALA A 141 -14.97 3.29 7.78
C ALA A 141 -14.57 2.25 8.85
N THR A 142 -15.33 2.17 9.94
CA THR A 142 -15.15 1.16 11.00
C THR A 142 -15.35 -0.25 10.43
N ALA A 143 -16.34 -0.47 9.55
CA ALA A 143 -16.54 -1.75 8.89
C ALA A 143 -15.39 -2.11 7.94
N THR A 144 -14.89 -1.15 7.15
CA THR A 144 -13.71 -1.31 6.29
C THR A 144 -12.48 -1.70 7.09
N PHE A 145 -12.16 -0.95 8.15
CA PHE A 145 -10.99 -1.26 8.98
C PHE A 145 -11.16 -2.57 9.78
N ASN A 146 -12.39 -2.92 10.18
CA ASN A 146 -12.67 -4.23 10.78
C ASN A 146 -12.42 -5.37 9.78
N PHE A 147 -12.89 -5.23 8.53
CA PHE A 147 -12.62 -6.17 7.45
C PHE A 147 -11.11 -6.36 7.26
N LEU A 148 -10.36 -5.26 7.08
CA LEU A 148 -8.90 -5.31 6.88
C LEU A 148 -8.18 -5.95 8.07
N ARG A 149 -8.57 -5.63 9.30
CA ARG A 149 -8.01 -6.24 10.52
C ARG A 149 -8.21 -7.75 10.53
N PHE A 150 -9.41 -8.21 10.25
CA PHE A 150 -9.70 -9.65 10.21
C PHE A 150 -9.05 -10.34 9.01
N LEU A 151 -8.93 -9.66 7.88
CA LEU A 151 -8.24 -10.18 6.70
C LEU A 151 -6.75 -10.37 6.97
N ILE A 152 -6.08 -9.38 7.58
CA ILE A 152 -4.69 -9.49 8.04
C ILE A 152 -4.53 -10.68 9.00
N LEU A 153 -5.47 -10.87 9.94
CA LEU A 153 -5.47 -12.04 10.84
C LEU A 153 -5.61 -13.36 10.07
N ALA A 154 -6.46 -13.41 9.04
CA ALA A 154 -6.59 -14.58 8.18
C ALA A 154 -5.28 -14.90 7.45
N CYS A 155 -4.59 -13.89 6.92
CA CYS A 155 -3.27 -14.03 6.30
C CYS A 155 -2.22 -14.53 7.30
N GLN A 156 -2.16 -13.92 8.50
CA GLN A 156 -1.23 -14.34 9.58
C GLN A 156 -1.43 -15.81 9.98
N LYS A 157 -2.69 -16.25 10.05
CA LYS A 157 -3.05 -17.63 10.41
C LYS A 157 -3.04 -18.59 9.22
N LYS A 158 -2.82 -18.10 8.00
CA LYS A 158 -2.94 -18.86 6.74
C LYS A 158 -4.27 -19.64 6.67
N SER A 159 -5.36 -19.00 7.10
CA SER A 159 -6.67 -19.65 7.25
C SER A 159 -7.60 -19.33 6.09
N LEU A 160 -7.66 -20.23 5.11
CA LEU A 160 -8.57 -20.11 3.97
C LEU A 160 -10.05 -20.08 4.41
N LYS A 161 -10.40 -20.83 5.46
CA LYS A 161 -11.76 -20.83 6.02
C LYS A 161 -12.16 -19.45 6.55
N LEU A 162 -11.25 -18.79 7.28
CA LEU A 162 -11.51 -17.45 7.80
C LEU A 162 -11.60 -16.44 6.65
N PHE A 163 -10.67 -16.54 5.70
CA PHE A 163 -10.66 -15.70 4.50
C PHE A 163 -12.01 -15.78 3.75
N ASN A 164 -12.46 -16.99 3.37
CA ASN A 164 -13.72 -17.18 2.64
C ASN A 164 -14.93 -16.67 3.40
N LYS A 165 -14.94 -16.81 4.74
CA LYS A 165 -16.01 -16.26 5.57
C LYS A 165 -16.00 -14.72 5.51
N LEU A 166 -14.82 -14.11 5.63
CA LEU A 166 -14.70 -12.64 5.61
C LEU A 166 -15.10 -12.06 4.26
N THR A 167 -14.69 -12.67 3.15
CA THR A 167 -15.04 -12.18 1.81
C THR A 167 -16.54 -12.26 1.52
N TYR A 168 -17.21 -13.26 2.09
CA TYR A 168 -18.67 -13.36 2.03
C TYR A 168 -19.36 -12.31 2.91
N GLU A 169 -18.99 -12.21 4.19
CA GLU A 169 -19.66 -11.31 5.16
C GLU A 169 -19.41 -9.83 4.89
N TYR A 170 -18.31 -9.48 4.22
CA TYR A 170 -17.92 -8.11 3.89
C TYR A 170 -18.02 -7.81 2.39
N GLU A 171 -18.85 -8.55 1.64
CA GLU A 171 -19.04 -8.34 0.20
C GLU A 171 -19.35 -6.87 -0.15
N GLU A 172 -20.24 -6.22 0.61
CA GLU A 172 -20.57 -4.81 0.40
C GLU A 172 -19.35 -3.88 0.52
N ILE A 173 -18.43 -4.17 1.44
CA ILE A 173 -17.18 -3.40 1.59
C ILE A 173 -16.27 -3.63 0.39
N ILE A 174 -16.17 -4.88 -0.09
CA ILE A 174 -15.37 -5.23 -1.27
C ILE A 174 -15.93 -4.53 -2.53
N GLN A 175 -17.25 -4.37 -2.63
CA GLN A 175 -17.90 -3.72 -3.77
C GLN A 175 -17.76 -2.19 -3.78
N ARG A 176 -17.30 -1.55 -2.69
CA ARG A 176 -17.11 -0.08 -2.63
C ARG A 176 -16.02 0.45 -3.55
N ASP A 177 -15.02 -0.36 -3.85
CA ASP A 177 -13.94 -0.04 -4.79
C ASP A 177 -13.77 -1.21 -5.76
N PRO A 178 -13.93 -1.00 -7.08
CA PRO A 178 -13.78 -2.05 -8.07
C PRO A 178 -12.46 -2.83 -7.96
N LEU A 179 -11.39 -2.19 -7.46
CA LEU A 179 -10.08 -2.82 -7.31
C LEU A 179 -10.00 -3.78 -6.13
N PHE A 180 -10.89 -3.68 -5.13
CA PHE A 180 -10.81 -4.56 -3.95
C PHE A 180 -11.11 -6.01 -4.30
N GLY A 181 -12.02 -6.26 -5.24
CA GLY A 181 -12.29 -7.61 -5.75
C GLY A 181 -11.01 -8.25 -6.29
N ASP A 182 -10.31 -7.54 -7.17
CA ASP A 182 -9.05 -8.01 -7.77
C ASP A 182 -7.96 -8.29 -6.72
N TYR A 183 -7.86 -7.46 -5.67
CA TYR A 183 -6.88 -7.68 -4.61
C TYR A 183 -7.24 -8.86 -3.72
N VAL A 184 -8.52 -9.07 -3.45
CA VAL A 184 -9.01 -10.19 -2.65
C VAL A 184 -8.83 -11.50 -3.42
N GLU A 185 -9.01 -11.53 -4.74
CA GLU A 185 -8.81 -12.74 -5.55
C GLU A 185 -7.35 -13.23 -5.59
N LYS A 186 -6.38 -12.33 -5.43
CA LYS A 186 -4.95 -12.58 -5.61
C LYS A 186 -4.23 -13.16 -4.38
#